data_AF-A0A0G1FCY2-F1
#
_entry.id   AF-A0A0G1FCY2-F1
#
_cell.length_a   1.000
_cell.length_b   1.000
_cell.length_c   1.000
_cell.angle_alpha   90.00
_cell.angle_beta   90.00
_cell.angle_gamma   90.00
#
_symmetry.space_group_name_H-M   'P 1'
#
loop_
_entity.id
_entity.type
_entity.pdbx_description
1 polymer ?
#
loop_
_entity_poly.entity_id
_entity_poly.type
_entity_poly.pdbx_seq_one_letter_code
_entity_poly.pdbx_strand_id
1 'polypeptide(L)'
;MPRLTGTSRKIIDYWQGKHNELNTDIATIDRNIEKVEEEKVRVVELTKQNVFDSETAKEELNRIKEKVTLLRLSRNELQIEEFDVEASVNYCLYFMVNVYKLWYEVKLTDKIKFQEMIFPEGVLYDYSAFGTTKTADKQPIFTRLNS
;
A
#
# COMPACT_ATOMS: atom_id res chain seq x y z
N MET A 1 -9.66 1.15 -23.13
CA MET A 1 -9.28 1.10 -21.70
C MET A 1 -10.56 1.02 -20.87
N PRO A 2 -10.72 0.04 -19.96
CA PRO A 2 -11.91 -0.05 -19.13
C PRO A 2 -11.95 1.14 -18.16
N ARG A 3 -13.08 1.85 -18.08
CA ARG A 3 -13.27 2.95 -17.13
C ARG A 3 -13.42 2.37 -15.72
N LEU A 4 -12.43 2.61 -14.86
CA LEU A 4 -12.48 2.25 -13.44
C LEU A 4 -13.68 2.96 -12.79
N THR A 5 -14.49 2.22 -12.04
CA THR A 5 -15.68 2.73 -11.37
C THR A 5 -15.31 3.53 -10.11
N GLY A 6 -16.27 4.31 -9.55
CA GLY A 6 -16.03 5.22 -8.43
C GLY A 6 -15.45 4.56 -7.16
N THR A 7 -15.73 3.28 -6.93
CA THR A 7 -15.22 2.52 -5.77
C THR A 7 -13.75 2.14 -5.94
N SER A 8 -13.35 1.69 -7.14
CA SER A 8 -11.94 1.37 -7.44
C SER A 8 -11.04 2.60 -7.33
N ARG A 9 -11.57 3.78 -7.70
CA ARG A 9 -10.83 5.04 -7.58
C ARG A 9 -10.54 5.44 -6.14
N LYS A 10 -11.51 5.32 -5.24
CA LYS A 10 -11.31 5.61 -3.80
C LYS A 10 -10.25 4.71 -3.15
N ILE A 11 -10.21 3.43 -3.54
CA ILE A 11 -9.20 2.48 -3.04
C ILE A 11 -7.81 2.90 -3.52
N ILE A 12 -7.68 3.26 -4.79
CA ILE A 12 -6.41 3.74 -5.37
C ILE A 12 -5.97 5.05 -4.71
N ASP A 13 -6.88 6.01 -4.52
CA ASP A 13 -6.56 7.32 -3.90
C ASP A 13 -6.13 7.16 -2.44
N TYR A 14 -6.81 6.31 -1.66
CA TYR A 14 -6.42 5.98 -0.29
C TYR A 14 -5.03 5.31 -0.25
N TRP A 15 -4.79 4.37 -1.15
CA TRP A 15 -3.50 3.69 -1.26
C TRP A 15 -2.37 4.66 -1.64
N GLN A 16 -2.59 5.55 -2.61
CA GLN A 16 -1.62 6.57 -2.97
C GLN A 16 -1.27 7.45 -1.78
N GLY A 17 -2.25 7.79 -0.95
CA GLY A 17 -2.03 8.49 0.32
C GLY A 17 -1.10 7.69 1.25
N LYS A 18 -1.44 6.42 1.53
CA LYS A 18 -0.66 5.56 2.42
C LYS A 18 0.76 5.29 1.92
N HIS A 19 0.91 5.04 0.63
CA HIS A 19 2.21 4.84 0.01
C HIS A 19 3.08 6.10 0.08
N ASN A 20 2.49 7.29 -0.08
CA ASN A 20 3.22 8.56 0.09
C ASN A 20 3.65 8.80 1.55
N GLU A 21 2.81 8.44 2.52
CA GLU A 21 3.16 8.50 3.95
C GLU A 21 4.37 7.60 4.25
N LEU A 22 4.29 6.32 3.90
CA LEU A 22 5.37 5.35 4.10
C LEU A 22 6.68 5.79 3.42
N ASN A 23 6.60 6.28 2.18
CA ASN A 23 7.77 6.81 1.48
C ASN A 23 8.38 8.03 2.17
N THR A 24 7.56 8.90 2.75
CA THR A 24 8.03 10.09 3.49
C THR A 24 8.74 9.67 4.77
N ASP A 25 8.21 8.66 5.47
CA ASP A 25 8.79 8.14 6.70
C ASP A 25 10.11 7.41 6.42
N ILE A 26 10.16 6.56 5.38
CA ILE A 26 11.39 5.90 4.92
C ILE A 26 12.45 6.95 4.56
N ALA A 27 12.09 7.97 3.78
CA ALA A 27 13.02 9.04 3.40
C ALA A 27 13.52 9.82 4.62
N THR A 28 12.70 9.99 5.65
CA THR A 28 13.07 10.66 6.89
C THR A 28 14.07 9.80 7.70
N ILE A 29 13.83 8.49 7.80
CA ILE A 29 14.75 7.56 8.44
C ILE A 29 16.08 7.51 7.68
N ASP A 30 16.06 7.47 6.35
CA ASP A 30 17.27 7.46 5.52
C ASP A 30 18.14 8.70 5.76
N ARG A 31 17.53 9.89 5.81
CA ARG A 31 18.24 11.13 6.19
C ARG A 31 18.82 11.07 7.61
N ASN A 32 18.12 10.43 8.54
CA ASN A 32 18.61 10.28 9.91
C ASN A 32 19.78 9.30 9.99
N ILE A 33 19.76 8.21 9.20
CA ILE A 33 20.89 7.29 9.07
C ILE A 33 22.11 8.04 8.51
N GLU A 34 21.93 8.84 7.47
CA GLU A 34 23.00 9.63 6.85
C GLU A 34 23.65 10.58 7.86
N LYS A 35 22.85 11.37 8.60
CA LYS A 35 23.34 12.27 9.65
C LYS A 35 24.15 11.56 10.74
N VAL A 36 23.73 10.36 11.13
CA VAL A 36 24.41 9.57 12.16
C VAL A 36 25.72 8.96 11.63
N GLU A 37 25.77 8.58 10.35
CA GLU A 37 27.03 8.16 9.72
C GLU A 37 27.98 9.35 9.49
N GLU A 38 27.48 10.55 9.23
CA GLU A 38 28.32 11.77 9.20
C GLU A 38 28.93 12.06 10.59
N GLU A 39 28.15 11.86 11.66
CA GLU A 39 28.63 11.98 13.04
C GLU A 39 29.79 10.99 13.32
N LYS A 40 29.68 9.75 12.84
CA LYS A 40 30.76 8.76 12.91
C LYS A 40 32.03 9.24 12.22
N VAL A 41 31.92 9.78 11.01
CA VAL A 41 33.07 10.34 10.28
C VAL A 41 33.74 11.44 11.10
N ARG A 42 32.95 12.30 11.73
CA ARG A 42 33.45 13.38 12.60
C ARG A 42 34.18 12.84 13.84
N VAL A 43 33.63 11.84 14.52
CA VAL A 43 34.28 11.19 15.68
C VAL A 43 35.63 10.59 15.28
N VAL A 44 35.69 9.90 14.13
CA VAL A 44 36.94 9.33 13.61
C VAL A 44 37.97 10.43 13.33
N GLU A 45 37.56 11.54 12.75
CA GLU A 45 38.48 12.65 12.42
C GLU A 45 39.02 13.33 13.69
N LEU A 46 38.16 13.60 14.68
CA LEU A 46 38.59 14.15 15.97
C LEU A 46 39.52 13.20 16.73
N THR A 47 39.33 11.89 16.59
CA THR A 47 40.22 10.88 17.17
C THR A 47 41.61 10.92 16.53
N LYS A 48 41.69 11.07 15.19
CA LYS A 48 43.00 11.23 14.49
C LYS A 48 43.73 12.50 14.92
N GLN A 49 42.99 13.54 15.28
CA GLN A 49 43.52 14.80 15.79
C GLN A 49 43.93 14.71 17.28
N ASN A 50 43.82 13.53 17.91
CA ASN A 50 44.07 13.29 19.34
C ASN A 50 43.20 14.16 20.27
N VAL A 51 42.02 14.58 19.81
CA VAL A 51 41.04 15.32 20.63
C VAL A 51 40.34 14.37 21.60
N PHE A 52 40.11 13.13 21.18
CA PHE A 52 39.62 12.05 22.02
C PHE A 52 40.72 11.04 22.32
N ASP A 53 40.70 10.48 23.53
CA ASP A 53 41.43 9.25 23.80
C ASP A 53 40.73 8.06 23.11
N SER A 54 41.48 6.96 22.95
CA SER A 54 41.01 5.79 22.21
C SER A 54 39.80 5.10 22.85
N GLU A 55 39.58 5.25 24.16
CA GLU A 55 38.49 4.58 24.87
C GLU A 55 37.19 5.37 24.69
N THR A 56 37.22 6.68 24.90
CA THR A 56 36.09 7.58 24.62
C THR A 56 35.64 7.50 23.16
N ALA A 57 36.58 7.47 22.21
CA ALA A 57 36.26 7.32 20.80
C ALA A 57 35.55 6.00 20.48
N LYS A 58 35.95 4.90 21.14
CA LYS A 58 35.35 3.58 20.95
C LYS A 58 33.93 3.52 21.51
N GLU A 59 33.67 4.15 22.65
CA GLU A 59 32.34 4.26 23.23
C GLU A 59 31.38 5.03 22.31
N GLU A 60 31.79 6.19 21.80
CA GLU A 60 30.96 6.97 20.87
C GLU A 60 30.71 6.24 19.56
N LEU A 61 31.71 5.55 19.00
CA LEU A 61 31.52 4.74 17.80
C LEU A 61 30.56 3.56 18.02
N ASN A 62 30.58 2.94 19.20
CA ASN A 62 29.62 1.88 19.56
C ASN A 62 28.20 2.44 19.67
N ARG A 63 28.02 3.56 20.36
CA ARG A 63 26.72 4.24 20.48
C ARG A 63 26.15 4.64 19.12
N ILE A 64 27.00 5.16 18.24
CA ILE A 64 26.61 5.50 16.86
C ILE A 64 26.19 4.22 16.10
N LYS A 65 26.95 3.14 16.21
CA LYS A 65 26.62 1.86 15.58
C LYS A 65 25.29 1.30 16.05
N GLU A 66 24.99 1.37 17.34
CA GLU A 66 23.70 0.97 17.92
C GLU A 66 22.56 1.81 17.33
N LYS A 67 22.72 3.14 17.29
CA LYS A 67 21.73 4.05 16.72
C LYS A 67 21.45 3.77 15.24
N VAL A 68 22.49 3.55 14.42
CA VAL A 68 22.33 3.15 13.00
C VAL A 68 21.59 1.81 12.90
N THR A 69 21.90 0.85 13.78
CA THR A 69 21.25 -0.46 13.79
C THR A 69 19.75 -0.33 14.06
N LEU A 70 19.36 0.45 15.06
CA LEU A 70 17.95 0.69 15.40
C LEU A 70 17.21 1.40 14.26
N LEU A 71 17.82 2.41 13.65
CA LEU A 71 17.22 3.12 12.50
C LEU A 71 17.03 2.19 11.29
N ARG A 72 18.00 1.30 11.01
CA ARG A 72 17.88 0.31 9.93
C ARG A 72 16.78 -0.72 10.20
N LEU A 73 16.61 -1.14 11.45
CA LEU A 73 15.49 -2.00 11.83
C LEU A 73 14.16 -1.31 11.58
N SER A 74 14.00 -0.07 12.03
CA SER A 74 12.78 0.72 11.80
C SER A 74 12.49 0.91 10.31
N ARG A 75 13.54 1.16 9.51
CA ARG A 75 13.42 1.25 8.04
C ARG A 75 12.92 -0.05 7.42
N ASN A 76 13.45 -1.19 7.85
CA ASN A 76 13.04 -2.49 7.34
C ASN A 76 11.59 -2.81 7.71
N GLU A 77 11.13 -2.43 8.90
CA GLU A 77 9.73 -2.60 9.30
C GLU A 77 8.78 -1.82 8.38
N LEU A 78 9.08 -0.55 8.11
CA LEU A 78 8.29 0.26 7.16
C LEU A 78 8.30 -0.33 5.74
N GLN A 79 9.44 -0.88 5.31
CA GLN A 79 9.55 -1.51 4.00
C GLN A 79 8.72 -2.80 3.91
N ILE A 80 8.64 -3.58 4.98
CA ILE A 80 7.75 -4.76 5.06
C ILE A 80 6.28 -4.33 4.98
N GLU A 81 5.91 -3.27 5.68
CA GLU A 81 4.55 -2.70 5.63
C GLU A 81 4.20 -2.21 4.22
N GLU A 82 5.12 -1.53 3.53
CA GLU A 82 4.95 -1.11 2.14
C GLU A 82 4.63 -2.29 1.22
N PHE A 83 5.39 -3.40 1.34
CA PHE A 83 5.16 -4.60 0.52
C PHE A 83 3.82 -5.28 0.82
N ASP A 84 3.41 -5.35 2.09
CA ASP A 84 2.12 -5.96 2.47
C ASP A 84 0.93 -5.16 1.91
N VAL A 85 1.04 -3.83 1.96
CA VAL A 85 0.04 -2.92 1.39
C VAL A 85 -0.03 -3.09 -0.15
N GLU A 86 1.11 -3.14 -0.84
CA GLU A 86 1.14 -3.35 -2.29
C GLU A 86 0.53 -4.71 -2.69
N ALA A 87 0.89 -5.78 -1.98
CA ALA A 87 0.34 -7.11 -2.19
C ALA A 87 -1.19 -7.13 -2.01
N SER A 88 -1.69 -6.48 -0.96
CA SER A 88 -3.12 -6.35 -0.68
C SER A 88 -3.87 -5.62 -1.79
N VAL A 89 -3.30 -4.52 -2.33
CA VAL A 89 -3.90 -3.78 -3.43
C VAL A 89 -3.88 -4.58 -4.72
N ASN A 90 -2.77 -5.22 -5.05
CA ASN A 90 -2.66 -6.08 -6.22
C ASN A 90 -3.69 -7.23 -6.18
N TYR A 91 -3.90 -7.83 -5.01
CA TYR A 91 -4.95 -8.81 -4.80
C TYR A 91 -6.34 -8.22 -5.06
N CYS A 92 -6.66 -7.05 -4.48
CA CYS A 92 -7.96 -6.39 -4.68
C CYS A 92 -8.21 -6.03 -6.15
N LEU A 93 -7.19 -5.50 -6.83
CA LEU A 93 -7.28 -5.16 -8.26
C LEU A 93 -7.47 -6.41 -9.11
N TYR A 94 -6.71 -7.47 -8.85
CA TYR A 94 -6.86 -8.76 -9.53
C TYR A 94 -8.26 -9.34 -9.32
N PHE A 95 -8.77 -9.30 -8.09
CA PHE A 95 -10.12 -9.72 -7.74
C PHE A 95 -11.17 -8.94 -8.54
N MET A 96 -11.10 -7.61 -8.56
CA MET A 96 -12.05 -6.76 -9.29
C MET A 96 -12.02 -7.02 -10.80
N VAL A 97 -10.83 -7.21 -11.39
CA VAL A 97 -10.68 -7.47 -12.83
C VAL A 97 -11.22 -8.85 -13.21
N ASN A 98 -11.09 -9.85 -12.33
CA ASN A 98 -11.48 -11.24 -12.60
C ASN A 98 -12.81 -11.64 -11.95
N VAL A 99 -13.58 -10.67 -11.44
CA VAL A 99 -14.84 -10.91 -10.71
C VAL A 99 -15.86 -11.73 -11.53
N TYR A 100 -15.86 -11.56 -12.86
CA TYR A 100 -16.72 -12.33 -13.76
C TYR A 100 -16.36 -13.81 -13.81
N LYS A 101 -15.07 -14.17 -13.75
CA LYS A 101 -14.63 -15.58 -13.74
C LYS A 101 -15.08 -16.26 -12.45
N LEU A 102 -14.87 -15.58 -11.33
CA LEU A 102 -15.32 -16.02 -10.01
C LEU A 102 -16.84 -16.24 -9.98
N TRP A 103 -17.63 -15.37 -10.62
CA TRP A 103 -19.08 -15.55 -10.72
C TRP A 103 -19.51 -16.85 -11.43
N TYR A 104 -18.74 -17.30 -12.43
CA TYR A 104 -19.01 -18.56 -13.13
C TYR A 104 -18.58 -19.79 -12.32
N GLU A 105 -17.55 -19.66 -11.50
CA GLU A 105 -17.01 -20.77 -10.68
C GLU A 105 -17.72 -20.94 -9.33
N VAL A 106 -18.31 -19.89 -8.79
CA VAL A 106 -19.02 -19.91 -7.50
C VAL A 106 -20.31 -20.71 -7.57
N LYS A 107 -20.52 -21.60 -6.59
CA LYS A 107 -21.75 -22.40 -6.44
C LYS A 107 -22.97 -21.50 -6.25
N LEU A 108 -24.13 -21.93 -6.74
CA LEU A 108 -25.39 -21.15 -6.68
C LEU A 108 -25.71 -20.64 -5.27
N THR A 109 -25.42 -21.42 -4.23
CA THR A 109 -25.62 -21.09 -2.81
C THR A 109 -24.75 -19.92 -2.33
N ASP A 110 -23.58 -19.74 -2.93
CA ASP A 110 -22.60 -18.72 -2.54
C ASP A 110 -22.66 -17.49 -3.46
N LYS A 111 -23.37 -17.57 -4.60
CA LYS A 111 -23.57 -16.44 -5.51
C LYS A 111 -24.28 -15.26 -4.85
N ILE A 112 -25.22 -15.52 -3.95
CA ILE A 112 -25.94 -14.47 -3.21
C ILE A 112 -24.98 -13.72 -2.28
N LYS A 113 -24.21 -14.46 -1.47
CA LYS A 113 -23.19 -13.86 -0.58
C LYS A 113 -22.13 -13.09 -1.37
N PHE A 114 -21.73 -13.64 -2.51
CA PHE A 114 -20.77 -13.01 -3.41
C PHE A 114 -21.34 -11.72 -4.04
N GLN A 115 -22.63 -11.70 -4.39
CA GLN A 115 -23.32 -10.52 -4.89
C GLN A 115 -23.46 -9.44 -3.81
N GLU A 116 -23.81 -9.80 -2.58
CA GLU A 116 -23.87 -8.87 -1.43
C GLU A 116 -22.48 -8.29 -1.10
N MET A 117 -21.42 -9.08 -1.25
CA MET A 117 -20.05 -8.63 -1.04
C MET A 117 -19.62 -7.59 -2.09
N ILE A 118 -20.01 -7.75 -3.35
CA ILE A 118 -19.67 -6.81 -4.43
C ILE A 118 -20.61 -5.60 -4.44
N PHE A 119 -21.88 -5.81 -4.06
CA PHE A 119 -22.94 -4.81 -4.06
C PHE A 119 -23.60 -4.74 -2.68
N PRO A 120 -22.94 -4.15 -1.68
CA PRO A 120 -23.43 -4.11 -0.30
C PRO A 120 -24.73 -3.30 -0.13
N GLU A 121 -25.01 -2.35 -1.03
CA GLU A 121 -26.27 -1.60 -1.08
C GLU A 121 -27.34 -2.26 -1.98
N GLY A 122 -27.04 -3.44 -2.54
CA GLY A 122 -27.91 -4.17 -3.47
C GLY A 122 -27.84 -3.68 -4.92
N VAL A 123 -28.60 -4.36 -5.80
CA VAL A 123 -28.76 -3.99 -7.22
C VAL A 123 -30.17 -3.46 -7.40
N LEU A 124 -30.30 -2.23 -7.91
CA LEU A 124 -31.57 -1.62 -8.28
C LEU A 124 -32.00 -2.16 -9.64
N TYR A 125 -33.22 -2.71 -9.70
CA TYR A 125 -33.85 -3.14 -10.94
C TYR A 125 -35.01 -2.20 -11.27
N ASP A 126 -34.81 -1.36 -12.27
CA ASP A 126 -35.86 -0.67 -13.01
C ASP A 126 -36.14 -1.58 -14.21
N TYR A 127 -37.40 -1.91 -14.49
CA TYR A 127 -37.82 -2.78 -15.60
C TYR A 127 -37.14 -2.52 -16.97
N SER A 128 -36.49 -1.37 -17.17
CA SER A 128 -35.71 -1.01 -18.35
C SER A 128 -34.17 -1.10 -18.20
N ALA A 129 -33.62 -1.20 -16.99
CA ALA A 129 -32.17 -1.30 -16.73
C ALA A 129 -31.83 -1.76 -15.30
N PHE A 130 -30.70 -2.46 -15.14
CA PHE A 130 -30.09 -2.69 -13.83
C PHE A 130 -29.13 -1.55 -13.49
N GLY A 131 -29.12 -1.11 -12.23
CA GLY A 131 -28.21 -0.09 -11.72
C GLY A 131 -27.75 -0.38 -10.30
N THR A 132 -26.66 0.26 -9.86
CA THR A 132 -26.23 0.26 -8.45
C THR A 132 -26.02 1.70 -8.01
N THR A 133 -26.30 2.03 -6.75
CA THR A 133 -26.35 3.40 -6.24
C THR A 133 -25.02 4.16 -6.27
N LYS A 134 -23.86 3.48 -6.40
CA LYS A 134 -22.53 4.14 -6.41
C LYS A 134 -21.53 3.66 -7.47
N THR A 135 -21.84 2.64 -8.26
CA THR A 135 -20.86 2.01 -9.16
C THR A 135 -21.36 2.03 -10.60
N ALA A 136 -21.12 3.17 -11.26
CA ALA A 136 -21.19 3.43 -12.70
C ALA A 136 -22.56 3.61 -13.36
N ASP A 137 -22.55 4.55 -14.31
CA ASP A 137 -23.59 4.86 -15.29
C ASP A 137 -24.30 3.62 -15.82
N LYS A 138 -25.63 3.73 -15.90
CA LYS A 138 -26.58 2.77 -16.47
C LYS A 138 -25.98 2.05 -17.68
N GLN A 139 -25.64 0.76 -17.53
CA GLN A 139 -25.31 -0.06 -18.68
C GLN A 139 -26.60 -0.67 -19.24
N PRO A 140 -26.94 -0.42 -20.51
CA PRO A 140 -28.12 -1.02 -21.13
C PRO A 140 -27.91 -2.53 -21.27
N ILE A 141 -28.78 -3.29 -20.62
CA ILE A 141 -28.81 -4.75 -20.71
C ILE A 141 -29.63 -5.10 -21.95
N PHE A 142 -28.93 -5.68 -22.93
CA PHE A 142 -29.46 -6.43 -24.08
C PHE A 142 -30.69 -5.86 -24.79
N THR A 143 -30.49 -4.92 -25.71
CA THR A 143 -31.48 -4.66 -26.76
C THR A 143 -31.30 -5.65 -27.91
N ARG A 144 -32.37 -6.41 -28.18
CA ARG A 144 -32.70 -7.21 -29.38
C ARG A 144 -32.02 -8.57 -29.55
N LEU A 145 -32.85 -9.62 -29.47
CA LEU A 145 -33.05 -10.58 -30.57
C LEU A 145 -34.51 -11.07 -30.51
N ASN A 146 -35.40 -10.38 -31.23
CA ASN A 146 -36.63 -10.96 -31.77
C ASN A 146 -36.41 -11.05 -33.28
N SER A 147 -36.50 -12.25 -33.83
CA SER A 147 -36.77 -12.55 -35.24
C SER A 147 -37.59 -13.83 -35.26
#